data_AF-A0A1I3PKV8-F1
#
_entry.id   AF-A0A1I3PKV8-F1
#
_cell.length_a   1.000
_cell.length_b   1.000
_cell.length_c   1.000
_cell.angle_alpha   90.00
_cell.angle_beta   90.00
_cell.angle_gamma   90.00
#
_symmetry.space_group_name_H-M   'P 1'
#
loop_
_entity.id
_entity.type
_entity.pdbx_description
1 polymer ?
#
loop_
_entity_poly.entity_id
_entity_poly.type
_entity_poly.pdbx_seq_one_letter_code
_entity_poly.pdbx_strand_id
1 'polypeptide(L)'
;MLAFVAMLWGLGPMSVQSPAWLGEFSASFHACMRSAKRWQRSRSDDENLFEIARMACAEAEWKRRDRVLNQLYKRVHDRLPPAQRTRLAALERQWVTEREMQCNAETEKHSFESEGVTFYLCRVHATNQRIRWLRAPDVRATRNAAR
;
A
#
# COMPACT_ATOMS: atom_id res chain seq x y z
N MET A 1 2.85 -57.00 -26.12
CA MET A 1 2.70 -55.77 -26.92
C MET A 1 2.21 -54.67 -26.01
N LEU A 2 2.85 -53.51 -26.12
CA LEU A 2 2.71 -52.30 -25.31
C LEU A 2 1.37 -51.59 -25.55
N ALA A 3 0.83 -50.96 -24.51
CA ALA A 3 0.14 -49.66 -24.64
C ALA A 3 0.16 -48.92 -23.29
N PHE A 4 1.14 -48.03 -23.16
CA PHE A 4 1.13 -46.90 -22.23
C PHE A 4 -0.05 -45.98 -22.56
N VAL A 5 -0.87 -45.61 -21.57
CA VAL A 5 -1.70 -44.40 -21.64
C VAL A 5 -1.14 -43.41 -20.62
N ALA A 6 -0.38 -42.45 -21.13
CA ALA A 6 0.14 -41.33 -20.39
C ALA A 6 -1.02 -40.40 -20.00
N MET A 7 -1.28 -40.28 -18.70
CA MET A 7 -2.12 -39.22 -18.15
C MET A 7 -1.32 -37.90 -18.14
N LEU A 8 -1.43 -37.13 -19.23
CA LEU A 8 -1.03 -35.74 -19.27
C LEU A 8 -2.11 -34.91 -18.56
N TRP A 9 -1.94 -34.68 -17.25
CA TRP A 9 -2.70 -33.68 -16.54
C TRP A 9 -2.18 -32.30 -16.97
N GLY A 10 -3.02 -31.58 -17.71
CA GLY A 10 -2.74 -30.22 -18.15
C GLY A 10 -2.47 -29.30 -16.96
N LEU A 11 -1.28 -28.69 -16.97
CA LEU A 11 -1.00 -27.49 -16.19
C LEU A 11 -1.93 -26.41 -16.73
N GLY A 12 -3.04 -26.17 -16.03
CA GLY A 12 -3.89 -25.00 -16.28
C GLY A 12 -3.06 -23.71 -16.13
N PRO A 13 -3.44 -22.62 -16.81
CA PRO A 13 -2.71 -21.36 -16.71
C PRO A 13 -2.66 -20.93 -15.26
N MET A 14 -1.45 -20.79 -14.71
CA MET A 14 -1.26 -20.18 -13.41
C MET A 14 -1.82 -18.76 -13.47
N SER A 15 -2.92 -18.52 -12.76
CA SER A 15 -3.42 -17.18 -12.52
C SER A 15 -2.27 -16.37 -11.92
N VAL A 16 -1.76 -15.39 -12.66
CA VAL A 16 -0.85 -14.37 -12.14
C VAL A 16 -1.58 -13.73 -10.98
N GLN A 17 -1.22 -14.15 -9.76
CA GLN A 17 -1.76 -13.57 -8.54
C GLN A 17 -1.31 -12.13 -8.55
N SER A 18 -2.23 -11.25 -8.91
CA SER A 18 -1.99 -9.84 -8.74
C SER A 18 -1.68 -9.61 -7.26
N PRO A 19 -0.74 -8.72 -6.92
CA PRO A 19 -0.42 -8.45 -5.53
C PRO A 19 -1.72 -8.17 -4.75
N ALA A 20 -1.85 -8.70 -3.53
CA ALA A 20 -3.01 -8.60 -2.62
C ALA A 20 -3.51 -7.17 -2.29
N TRP A 21 -2.97 -6.15 -2.95
CA TRP A 21 -3.05 -4.72 -2.67
C TRP A 21 -3.90 -3.98 -3.71
N LEU A 22 -4.35 -4.65 -4.79
CA LEU A 22 -5.10 -4.03 -5.90
C LEU A 22 -6.44 -3.36 -5.51
N GLY A 23 -7.11 -3.82 -4.45
CA GLY A 23 -8.39 -3.26 -4.00
C GLY A 23 -8.26 -1.96 -3.19
N GLU A 24 -7.04 -1.47 -2.96
CA GLU A 24 -6.78 -0.41 -1.99
C GLU A 24 -6.49 0.98 -2.57
N PHE A 25 -6.39 1.08 -3.89
CA PHE A 25 -6.03 2.32 -4.58
C PHE A 25 -7.26 3.14 -5.00
N SER A 26 -7.11 4.46 -5.06
CA SER A 26 -8.21 5.32 -5.49
C SER A 26 -8.45 5.26 -7.01
N ALA A 27 -9.66 5.61 -7.44
CA ALA A 27 -9.96 5.81 -8.87
C ALA A 27 -9.01 6.83 -9.52
N SER A 28 -8.55 7.84 -8.77
CA SER A 28 -7.60 8.84 -9.25
C SER A 28 -6.20 8.26 -9.49
N PHE A 29 -5.76 7.31 -8.68
CA PHE A 29 -4.51 6.57 -8.94
C PHE A 29 -4.62 5.74 -10.22
N HIS A 30 -5.71 4.99 -10.39
CA HIS A 30 -5.91 4.22 -11.61
C HIS A 30 -5.98 5.10 -12.86
N ALA A 31 -6.61 6.28 -12.77
CA ALA A 31 -6.64 7.26 -13.85
C ALA A 31 -5.22 7.77 -14.17
N CYS A 32 -4.41 8.08 -13.15
CA CYS A 32 -3.03 8.51 -13.29
C CYS A 32 -2.18 7.43 -13.99
N MET A 33 -2.23 6.18 -13.52
CA MET A 33 -1.50 5.06 -14.11
C MET A 33 -1.90 4.81 -15.58
N ARG A 34 -3.19 4.96 -15.93
CA ARG A 34 -3.64 4.87 -17.33
C ARG A 34 -3.10 6.03 -18.17
N SER A 35 -3.03 7.24 -17.63
CA SER A 35 -2.45 8.39 -18.33
C SER A 35 -0.96 8.20 -18.57
N ALA A 36 -0.20 7.74 -17.57
CA ALA A 36 1.21 7.40 -17.71
C ALA A 36 1.45 6.36 -18.82
N LYS A 37 0.64 5.29 -18.85
CA LYS A 37 0.72 4.26 -19.89
C LYS A 37 0.37 4.77 -21.29
N ARG A 38 -0.64 5.65 -21.42
CA ARG A 38 -0.96 6.28 -22.72
C ARG A 38 0.20 7.15 -23.20
N TRP A 39 0.83 7.89 -22.30
CA TRP A 39 1.96 8.74 -22.61
C TRP A 39 3.17 7.90 -23.08
N GLN A 40 3.49 6.79 -22.40
CA GLN A 40 4.53 5.83 -22.83
C GLN A 40 4.29 5.33 -24.26
N ARG A 41 3.05 4.96 -24.62
CA ARG A 41 2.73 4.50 -25.98
C ARG A 41 2.93 5.56 -27.06
N SER A 42 2.82 6.84 -26.69
CA SER A 42 3.02 7.96 -27.63
C SER A 42 4.48 8.38 -27.78
N ARG A 43 5.37 7.88 -26.91
CA ARG A 43 6.80 8.21 -26.86
C ARG A 43 7.59 6.96 -26.42
N SER A 44 7.68 5.97 -27.33
CA SER A 44 8.29 4.67 -27.06
C SER A 44 9.77 4.71 -26.68
N ASP A 45 10.45 5.82 -26.95
CA ASP A 45 11.91 5.86 -26.96
C ASP A 45 12.52 6.25 -25.59
N ASP A 46 11.68 6.51 -24.57
CA ASP A 46 12.14 6.93 -23.24
C ASP A 46 11.43 6.17 -22.10
N GLU A 47 11.98 5.01 -21.76
CA GLU A 47 11.48 4.17 -20.66
C GLU A 47 11.61 4.86 -19.28
N ASN A 48 12.59 5.76 -19.12
CA ASN A 48 12.83 6.46 -17.84
C ASN A 48 11.67 7.40 -17.50
N LEU A 49 11.12 8.09 -18.50
CA LEU A 49 10.00 9.00 -18.29
C LEU A 49 8.70 8.28 -17.89
N PHE A 50 8.50 7.03 -18.34
CA PHE A 50 7.37 6.23 -17.88
C PHE A 50 7.49 5.87 -16.39
N GLU A 51 8.67 5.49 -15.94
CA GLU A 51 8.89 5.14 -14.54
C GLU A 51 8.75 6.35 -13.60
N ILE A 52 9.26 7.52 -14.00
CA ILE A 52 9.03 8.77 -13.28
C ILE A 52 7.52 9.06 -13.15
N ALA A 53 6.75 8.89 -14.23
CA ALA A 53 5.32 9.13 -14.21
C ALA A 53 4.57 8.16 -13.28
N ARG A 54 4.95 6.88 -13.27
CA ARG A 54 4.38 5.88 -12.35
C ARG A 54 4.71 6.20 -10.90
N MET A 55 5.95 6.56 -10.62
CA MET A 55 6.39 6.93 -9.27
C MET A 55 5.60 8.13 -8.76
N ALA A 56 5.42 9.16 -9.60
CA ALA A 56 4.60 10.33 -9.28
C ALA A 56 3.14 9.95 -8.97
N CYS A 57 2.54 9.02 -9.73
CA CYS A 57 1.20 8.51 -9.43
C CYS A 57 1.14 7.81 -8.07
N ALA A 58 2.12 6.96 -7.75
CA ALA A 58 2.18 6.24 -6.48
C ALA A 58 2.42 7.17 -5.28
N GLU A 59 3.33 8.13 -5.40
CA GLU A 59 3.57 9.17 -4.38
C GLU A 59 2.31 10.00 -4.12
N ALA A 60 1.63 10.44 -5.18
CA ALA A 60 0.40 11.22 -5.05
C ALA A 60 -0.71 10.42 -4.34
N GLU A 61 -0.79 9.11 -4.58
CA GLU A 61 -1.69 8.23 -3.84
C GLU A 61 -1.31 8.13 -2.37
N TRP A 62 -0.03 7.86 -2.08
CA TRP A 62 0.44 7.78 -0.71
C TRP A 62 0.13 9.08 0.06
N LYS A 63 0.46 10.26 -0.49
CA LYS A 63 0.15 11.56 0.12
C LYS A 63 -1.35 11.73 0.41
N ARG A 64 -2.22 11.24 -0.47
CA ARG A 64 -3.68 11.30 -0.26
C ARG A 64 -4.10 10.43 0.92
N ARG A 65 -3.58 9.20 0.99
CA ARG A 65 -3.88 8.28 2.09
C ARG A 65 -3.29 8.75 3.41
N ASP A 66 -2.09 9.31 3.40
CA ASP A 66 -1.42 9.86 4.58
C ASP A 66 -2.20 11.04 5.19
N ARG A 67 -2.76 11.93 4.35
CA ARG A 67 -3.69 12.97 4.82
C ARG A 67 -4.93 12.39 5.52
N VAL A 68 -5.51 11.32 4.97
CA VAL A 68 -6.66 10.64 5.59
C VAL A 68 -6.26 10.03 6.94
N LEU A 69 -5.08 9.41 7.00
CA LEU A 69 -4.53 8.86 8.23
C LEU A 69 -4.35 9.94 9.30
N ASN A 70 -3.66 11.03 8.98
CA ASN A 70 -3.37 12.13 9.91
C ASN A 70 -4.64 12.78 10.47
N GLN A 71 -5.64 12.98 9.61
CA GLN A 71 -6.95 13.49 10.04
C GLN A 71 -7.66 12.52 10.98
N LEU A 72 -7.58 11.21 10.72
CA LEU A 72 -8.17 10.19 11.58
C LEU A 72 -7.44 10.09 12.91
N TYR A 73 -6.10 10.05 12.89
CA TYR A 73 -5.25 10.06 14.07
C TYR A 73 -5.63 11.23 14.98
N LYS A 74 -5.68 12.46 14.44
CA LYS A 74 -6.06 13.65 15.23
C LYS A 74 -7.43 13.48 15.89
N ARG A 75 -8.44 13.03 15.14
CA ARG A 75 -9.79 12.80 15.69
C ARG A 75 -9.84 11.73 16.78
N VAL A 76 -9.07 10.65 16.63
CA VAL A 76 -9.00 9.58 17.64
C VAL A 76 -8.25 10.10 18.87
N HIS A 77 -7.06 10.64 18.68
CA HIS A 77 -6.22 11.22 19.73
C HIS A 77 -6.98 12.23 20.59
N ASP A 78 -7.65 13.22 19.97
CA ASP A 78 -8.34 14.27 20.71
C ASP A 78 -9.51 13.76 21.56
N ARG A 79 -10.02 12.56 21.29
CA ARG A 79 -11.11 11.92 22.05
C ARG A 79 -10.63 11.00 23.18
N LEU A 80 -9.34 10.68 23.24
CA LEU A 80 -8.78 9.80 24.25
C LEU A 80 -8.44 10.56 25.56
N PRO A 81 -8.48 9.89 26.72
CA PRO A 81 -7.90 10.40 27.96
C PRO A 81 -6.38 10.67 27.85
N PRO A 82 -5.79 11.55 28.68
CA PRO A 82 -4.39 11.98 28.55
C PRO A 82 -3.37 10.83 28.48
N ALA A 83 -3.47 9.82 29.35
CA ALA A 83 -2.55 8.68 29.34
C ALA A 83 -2.63 7.87 28.02
N GLN A 84 -3.83 7.74 27.46
CA GLN A 84 -4.06 7.02 26.21
C GLN A 84 -3.62 7.85 24.99
N ARG A 85 -3.73 9.19 25.05
CA ARG A 85 -3.15 10.09 24.04
C ARG A 85 -1.64 9.90 23.90
N THR A 86 -0.93 9.93 25.03
CA THR A 86 0.52 9.69 25.07
C THR A 86 0.88 8.32 24.50
N ARG A 87 0.13 7.28 24.88
CA ARG A 87 0.32 5.93 24.36
C ARG A 87 0.08 5.86 22.84
N LEU A 88 -1.01 6.43 22.34
CA LEU A 88 -1.33 6.45 20.91
C LEU A 88 -0.25 7.20 20.11
N ALA A 89 0.23 8.34 20.63
CA ALA A 89 1.29 9.11 19.99
C ALA A 89 2.60 8.31 19.89
N ALA A 90 2.96 7.55 20.93
CA ALA A 90 4.12 6.66 20.89
C ALA A 90 3.95 5.55 19.84
N LEU A 91 2.78 4.89 19.81
CA LEU A 91 2.48 3.85 18.81
C LEU A 91 2.50 4.38 17.38
N GLU A 92 2.04 5.60 17.14
CA GLU A 92 2.06 6.20 15.79
C GLU A 92 3.48 6.51 15.32
N ARG A 93 4.33 7.07 16.20
CA ARG A 93 5.74 7.32 15.88
C ARG A 93 6.49 6.02 15.57
N GLN A 94 6.30 5.01 16.41
CA GLN A 94 6.88 3.68 16.18
C GLN A 94 6.44 3.10 14.84
N TRP A 95 5.13 3.14 14.56
CA TRP A 95 4.58 2.63 13.30
C TRP A 95 5.15 3.35 12.07
N VAL A 96 5.37 4.67 12.12
CA VAL A 96 6.00 5.39 11.01
C VAL A 96 7.41 4.85 10.74
N THR A 97 8.23 4.67 11.77
CA THR A 97 9.58 4.10 11.62
C THR A 97 9.54 2.69 11.04
N GLU A 98 8.67 1.83 11.56
CA GLU A 98 8.48 0.46 11.08
C GLU A 98 8.03 0.42 9.61
N ARG A 99 7.11 1.30 9.21
CA ARG A 99 6.66 1.44 7.82
C ARG A 99 7.82 1.76 6.88
N GLU A 100 8.65 2.74 7.23
CA GLU A 100 9.78 3.13 6.36
C GLU A 100 10.79 1.98 6.23
N MET A 101 11.13 1.31 7.33
CA MET A 101 12.01 0.14 7.29
C MET A 101 11.43 -0.99 6.44
N GLN A 102 10.14 -1.31 6.64
CA GLN A 102 9.46 -2.33 5.85
C GLN A 102 9.46 -1.99 4.36
N CYS A 103 9.13 -0.75 4.00
CA CYS A 103 9.04 -0.37 2.59
C CYS A 103 10.41 -0.29 1.90
N ASN A 104 11.48 0.06 2.62
CA ASN A 104 12.84 -0.07 2.11
C ASN A 104 13.22 -1.55 1.90
N ALA A 105 12.89 -2.43 2.84
CA ALA A 105 13.13 -3.86 2.69
C ALA A 105 12.33 -4.47 1.52
N GLU A 106 11.11 -4.00 1.27
CA GLU A 106 10.32 -4.42 0.09
C GLU A 106 10.96 -3.95 -1.22
N THR A 107 11.55 -2.76 -1.28
CA THR A 107 12.28 -2.35 -2.50
C THR A 107 13.49 -3.24 -2.78
N GLU A 108 14.23 -3.65 -1.76
CA GLU A 108 15.40 -4.52 -1.92
C GLU A 108 15.03 -5.92 -2.43
N LYS A 109 13.85 -6.44 -2.06
CA LYS A 109 13.34 -7.74 -2.55
C LYS A 109 12.94 -7.71 -4.02
N HIS A 110 12.58 -6.55 -4.53
CA HIS A 110 12.05 -6.33 -5.88
C HIS A 110 13.02 -5.52 -6.73
N SER A 111 14.31 -5.87 -6.73
CA SER A 111 15.39 -5.13 -7.41
C SER A 111 15.26 -5.01 -8.93
N PHE A 112 14.42 -5.83 -9.57
CA PHE A 112 14.08 -5.73 -10.99
C PHE A 112 12.85 -4.86 -11.28
N GLU A 113 12.15 -4.40 -10.25
CA GLU A 113 11.06 -3.44 -10.36
C GLU A 113 11.56 -2.03 -10.08
N SER A 114 10.76 -1.04 -10.48
CA SER A 114 11.05 0.37 -10.19
C SER A 114 10.99 0.62 -8.68
N GLU A 115 12.17 0.74 -8.05
CA GLU A 115 12.35 0.93 -6.61
C GLU A 115 11.41 2.02 -6.06
N GLY A 116 11.36 3.18 -6.73
CA GLY A 116 10.51 4.30 -6.33
C GLY A 116 9.01 3.95 -6.36
N VAL A 117 8.56 3.23 -7.39
CA VAL A 117 7.16 2.79 -7.48
C VAL A 117 6.85 1.79 -6.36
N THR A 118 7.69 0.78 -6.17
CA THR A 118 7.52 -0.26 -5.15
C THR A 118 7.47 0.35 -3.75
N PHE A 119 8.39 1.27 -3.45
CA PHE A 119 8.43 2.00 -2.19
C PHE A 119 7.10 2.70 -1.89
N TYR A 120 6.59 3.51 -2.82
CA TYR A 120 5.35 4.26 -2.59
C TYR A 120 4.12 3.36 -2.52
N LEU A 121 4.05 2.29 -3.32
CA LEU A 121 2.94 1.33 -3.24
C LEU A 121 2.91 0.61 -1.88
N CYS A 122 4.07 0.23 -1.36
CA CYS A 122 4.17 -0.28 0.01
C CYS A 122 3.61 0.72 1.03
N ARG A 123 4.01 2.01 0.92
CA ARG A 123 3.54 3.05 1.84
C ARG A 123 2.04 3.28 1.75
N VAL A 124 1.45 3.22 0.55
CA VAL A 124 -0.02 3.30 0.37
C VAL A 124 -0.71 2.23 1.20
N HIS A 125 -0.26 0.98 1.08
CA HIS A 125 -0.92 -0.11 1.77
C HIS A 125 -0.71 -0.09 3.28
N ALA A 126 0.52 0.10 3.74
CA ALA A 126 0.78 0.20 5.17
C ALA A 126 -0.07 1.32 5.80
N THR A 127 -0.23 2.43 5.10
CA THR A 127 -1.11 3.54 5.50
C THR A 127 -2.59 3.10 5.53
N ASN A 128 -3.05 2.31 4.56
CA ASN A 128 -4.40 1.78 4.56
C ASN A 128 -4.68 0.80 5.71
N GLN A 129 -3.73 -0.09 6.01
CA GLN A 129 -3.79 -0.95 7.18
C GLN A 129 -3.90 -0.13 8.46
N ARG A 130 -3.08 0.93 8.60
CA ARG A 130 -3.12 1.80 9.78
C ARG A 130 -4.43 2.57 9.90
N ILE A 131 -4.99 3.04 8.78
CA ILE A 131 -6.32 3.66 8.75
C ILE A 131 -7.39 2.67 9.25
N ARG A 132 -7.33 1.40 8.84
CA ARG A 132 -8.24 0.36 9.34
C ARG A 132 -8.06 0.13 10.84
N TRP A 133 -6.81 0.06 11.32
CA TRP A 133 -6.48 -0.09 12.73
C TRP A 133 -7.06 1.07 13.58
N LEU A 134 -6.87 2.33 13.19
CA LEU A 134 -7.46 3.49 13.89
C LEU A 134 -9.01 3.53 13.84
N ARG A 135 -9.61 2.85 12.87
CA ARG A 135 -11.08 2.70 12.76
C ARG A 135 -11.61 1.53 13.58
N ALA A 136 -10.77 0.67 14.14
CA ALA A 136 -11.23 -0.47 14.90
C ALA A 136 -11.88 0.00 16.23
N PRO A 137 -12.95 -0.66 16.71
CA PRO A 137 -13.66 -0.24 17.91
C PRO A 137 -12.82 -0.35 19.18
N ASP A 138 -11.93 -1.32 19.28
CA ASP A 138 -11.00 -1.55 20.39
C ASP A 138 -10.07 -0.35 20.66
N VAL A 139 -9.53 0.27 19.60
CA VAL A 139 -8.77 1.52 19.69
C VAL A 139 -9.62 2.68 20.24
N ARG A 140 -10.95 2.61 20.11
CA ARG A 140 -11.91 3.60 20.64
C ARG A 140 -12.56 3.21 21.97
N ALA A 141 -12.64 1.92 22.28
CA ALA A 141 -13.39 1.35 23.41
C ALA A 141 -12.73 1.63 24.76
N THR A 142 -11.47 2.03 24.74
CA THR A 142 -10.77 2.59 25.90
C THR A 142 -11.42 3.88 26.46
N ARG A 143 -12.49 4.39 25.82
CA ARG A 143 -13.42 5.41 26.32
C ARG A 143 -14.24 5.00 27.54
N ASN A 144 -14.52 3.71 27.73
CA ASN A 144 -15.55 3.26 28.69
C ASN A 144 -14.98 2.62 29.97
N ALA A 145 -13.67 2.40 30.06
CA ALA A 145 -13.04 1.76 31.24
C ALA A 145 -12.70 2.76 32.38
N ALA A 146 -13.08 4.03 32.24
CA ALA A 146 -12.78 5.10 33.20
C ALA A 146 -14.07 5.83 33.66
N ARG A 147 -15.14 5.09 33.92
CA ARG A 147 -16.33 5.59 34.62
C ARG A 147 -16.52 4.81 35.92
#